data_AF-A0A822EM63-F1
#
_entry.id   AF-A0A822EM63-F1
#
_cell.length_a   1.000
_cell.length_b   1.000
_cell.length_c   1.000
_cell.angle_alpha   90.00
_cell.angle_beta   90.00
_cell.angle_gamma   90.00
#
_symmetry.space_group_name_H-M   'P 1'
#
loop_
_entity.id
_entity.type
_entity.pdbx_description
1 polymer ?
#
loop_
_entity_poly.entity_id
_entity_poly.type
_entity_poly.pdbx_seq_one_letter_code
_entity_poly.pdbx_strand_id
1 'polypeptide(L)' 'CEEKLLVYDAFTRSCDIIKQWVDKFSLFYSIQNSERDRLYSNCLLEQIVLRTASRLDGDRVILCSGVVVHKVQMNYLLGD' A
#
# COMPACT_ATOMS: atom_id res chain seq x y z
N CYS A 1 11.09 -8.85 16.30
CA CYS A 1 9.86 -8.17 16.77
C CYS A 1 9.79 -6.71 16.31
N GLU A 2 10.86 -5.93 16.44
CA GLU A 2 10.86 -4.49 16.08
C GLU A 2 10.88 -4.23 14.56
N GLU A 3 11.65 -5.03 13.82
CA GLU A 3 11.76 -4.88 12.36
C GLU A 3 10.43 -5.19 11.62
N LYS A 4 9.63 -6.13 12.14
CA LYS A 4 8.29 -6.40 11.62
C LYS A 4 7.36 -5.21 11.82
N LEU A 5 7.41 -4.56 13.00
CA LEU A 5 6.62 -3.36 13.29
C LEU A 5 6.95 -2.22 12.31
N LEU A 6 8.23 -1.99 12.02
CA LEU A 6 8.65 -0.98 11.05
C LEU A 6 8.09 -1.23 9.64
N VAL A 7 8.06 -2.49 9.19
CA VAL A 7 7.49 -2.84 7.88
C VAL A 7 5.96 -2.68 7.89
N TYR A 8 5.26 -3.11 8.94
CA TYR A 8 3.81 -2.89 9.08
C TYR A 8 3.46 -1.39 9.10
N ASP A 9 4.23 -0.57 9.82
CA ASP A 9 4.05 0.89 9.84
C ASP A 9 4.29 1.51 8.45
N ALA A 10 5.26 0.98 7.70
CA ALA A 10 5.52 1.40 6.33
C ALA A 10 4.38 1.00 5.37
N PHE A 11 3.73 -0.15 5.61
CA PHE A 11 2.55 -0.59 4.89
C PHE A 11 1.33 0.28 5.22
N THR A 12 1.04 0.52 6.50
CA THR A 12 -0.06 1.39 6.93
C THR A 12 0.06 2.78 6.32
N ARG A 13 1.26 3.39 6.36
CA ARG A 13 1.51 4.67 5.69
C ARG A 13 1.33 4.60 4.17
N SER A 14 1.64 3.46 3.55
CA SER A 14 1.38 3.25 2.12
C SER A 14 -0.12 3.25 1.80
N CYS A 15 -0.95 2.68 2.68
CA CYS A 15 -2.40 2.75 2.57
C CYS A 15 -2.90 4.20 2.62
N ASP A 16 -2.44 5.00 3.58
CA ASP A 16 -2.84 6.41 3.71
C ASP A 16 -2.49 7.22 2.46
N ILE A 17 -1.31 6.97 1.87
CA ILE A 17 -0.89 7.62 0.61
C ILE A 17 -1.79 7.21 -0.56
N ILE A 18 -2.24 5.96 -0.61
CA ILE A 18 -3.20 5.51 -1.63
C ILE A 18 -4.55 6.20 -1.41
N LYS A 19 -5.03 6.32 -0.17
CA LYS A 19 -6.27 7.03 0.16
C LYS A 19 -6.22 8.49 -0.29
N GLN A 20 -5.16 9.21 0.08
CA GLN A 20 -4.93 10.60 -0.34
C GLN A 20 -4.82 10.75 -1.87
N TRP A 21 -4.36 9.71 -2.58
CA TRP A 21 -4.37 9.72 -4.03
C TRP A 21 -5.78 9.56 -4.62
N VAL A 22 -6.61 8.68 -4.04
CA VAL A 22 -8.02 8.53 -4.44
C VAL A 22 -8.79 9.84 -4.22
N ASP A 23 -8.53 10.55 -3.13
CA ASP A 23 -9.18 11.82 -2.81
C ASP A 23 -8.91 12.92 -3.85
N LYS A 24 -7.92 12.77 -4.73
CA LYS A 24 -7.65 13.72 -5.83
C LYS A 24 -8.58 13.55 -7.02
N PHE A 25 -9.32 12.44 -7.11
CA PHE A 25 -10.22 12.18 -8.22
C PHE A 25 -11.60 12.77 -7.94
N SER A 26 -11.94 13.84 -8.65
CA SER A 26 -13.22 14.53 -8.48
C SER A 26 -14.45 13.62 -8.68
N LEU A 27 -14.31 12.58 -9.48
CA LEU A 27 -15.33 11.55 -9.71
C LEU A 27 -15.73 10.80 -8.43
N PHE A 28 -14.86 10.73 -7.41
CA PHE A 28 -15.20 10.04 -6.17
C PHE A 28 -16.06 10.90 -5.23
N TYR A 29 -16.13 12.22 -5.44
CA TYR A 29 -16.97 13.10 -4.62
C TYR A 29 -18.47 12.92 -4.88
N SER A 30 -18.87 12.41 -6.06
CA SER A 30 -20.27 12.11 -6.37
C SER A 30 -20.74 10.76 -5.80
N ILE A 31 -19.83 9.93 -5.31
CA ILE A 31 -20.12 8.62 -4.72
C ILE A 31 -20.41 8.78 -3.22
N GLN A 32 -21.40 8.05 -2.71
CA GLN A 32 -21.70 8.04 -1.28
C GLN A 32 -20.50 7.57 -0.45
N ASN A 33 -20.29 8.13 0.73
CA ASN A 33 -19.12 7.82 1.56
C ASN A 33 -19.00 6.31 1.86
N SER A 34 -20.11 5.62 2.15
CA SER A 34 -20.14 4.18 2.40
C SER A 34 -19.68 3.35 1.18
N GLU A 35 -20.07 3.77 -0.01
CA GLU A 35 -19.66 3.11 -1.26
C GLU A 35 -18.20 3.39 -1.59
N ARG A 36 -17.71 4.60 -1.31
CA ARG A 36 -16.29 4.97 -1.44
C ARG A 36 -15.41 4.14 -0.51
N ASP A 37 -15.81 3.99 0.75
CA ASP A 37 -15.09 3.17 1.73
C ASP A 37 -15.06 1.69 1.31
N ARG A 38 -16.15 1.19 0.72
CA ARG A 38 -16.21 -0.17 0.18
C ARG A 38 -15.29 -0.35 -1.03
N LEU A 39 -15.30 0.59 -1.99
CA LEU A 39 -14.40 0.58 -3.14
C LEU A 39 -12.94 0.62 -2.70
N TYR A 40 -12.61 1.49 -1.74
CA TYR A 40 -11.28 1.58 -1.18
C TYR A 40 -10.86 0.24 -0.56
N SER A 41 -11.67 -0.32 0.33
CA SER A 41 -11.36 -1.58 1.02
C SER A 41 -11.17 -2.74 0.04
N ASN A 42 -11.98 -2.81 -1.02
CA ASN A 42 -11.91 -3.87 -2.02
C ASN A 42 -10.68 -3.75 -2.92
N CYS A 43 -10.29 -2.53 -3.31
CA CYS A 43 -9.21 -2.31 -4.27
C CYS A 43 -7.86 -1.99 -3.62
N LEU A 44 -7.79 -1.77 -2.30
CA LEU A 44 -6.58 -1.31 -1.63
C LEU A 44 -5.39 -2.25 -1.85
N LEU A 45 -5.58 -3.56 -1.65
CA LEU A 45 -4.50 -4.53 -1.80
C LEU A 45 -3.99 -4.60 -3.24
N GLU A 46 -4.90 -4.61 -4.22
CA GLU A 46 -4.55 -4.58 -5.64
C GLU A 46 -3.72 -3.34 -5.98
N GLN A 47 -4.12 -2.17 -5.47
CA GLN A 47 -3.39 -0.92 -5.67
C GLN A 47 -2.01 -0.93 -4.99
N ILE A 48 -1.89 -1.52 -3.80
CA ILE A 48 -0.62 -1.71 -3.11
C ILE A 48 0.30 -2.59 -3.97
N VAL A 49 -0.17 -3.75 -4.40
CA VAL A 49 0.61 -4.70 -5.21
C VAL A 49 1.06 -4.05 -6.51
N LEU A 50 0.15 -3.41 -7.25
CA LEU A 50 0.45 -2.75 -8.52
C LEU A 50 1.54 -1.68 -8.38
N ARG A 51 1.39 -0.79 -7.39
CA ARG A 51 2.33 0.32 -7.14
C ARG A 51 3.66 -0.13 -6.58
N THR A 52 3.69 -1.26 -5.91
CA THR A 52 4.91 -1.86 -5.36
C THR A 52 5.66 -2.59 -6.48
N ALA A 53 4.94 -3.35 -7.31
CA ALA A 53 5.51 -4.07 -8.46
C ALA A 53 6.17 -3.13 -9.47
N SER A 54 5.61 -1.93 -9.69
CA SER A 54 6.21 -0.94 -10.58
C SER A 54 7.46 -0.23 -10.03
N ARG A 55 7.80 -0.46 -8.75
CA ARG A 55 8.95 0.13 -8.07
C ARG A 55 9.90 -0.93 -7.51
N LEU A 56 9.93 -2.11 -8.12
CA LEU A 56 10.94 -3.11 -7.83
C LEU A 56 12.28 -2.68 -8.40
N ASP A 57 13.33 -2.84 -7.61
CA ASP A 57 14.72 -2.57 -8.01
C ASP A 57 15.62 -3.74 -7.57
N GLY A 58 15.90 -4.66 -8.50
CA GLY A 58 16.59 -5.90 -8.20
C GLY A 58 15.86 -6.66 -7.10
N ASP A 59 16.51 -6.84 -5.94
CA ASP A 59 15.95 -7.51 -4.75
C ASP A 59 15.36 -6.55 -3.72
N ARG A 60 15.15 -5.29 -4.10
CA ARG A 60 14.54 -4.27 -3.25
C ARG A 60 13.13 -3.98 -3.71
N VAL A 61 12.25 -3.84 -2.72
CA VAL A 61 10.85 -3.49 -2.84
C VAL A 61 10.68 -2.10 -2.26
N ILE A 62 10.25 -1.14 -3.06
CA ILE A 62 10.04 0.24 -2.62
C ILE A 62 8.54 0.45 -2.38
N LEU A 63 8.16 0.58 -1.11
CA LEU A 63 6.77 0.82 -0.70
C LEU A 63 6.34 2.25 -1.04
N CYS A 64 5.02 2.50 -1.07
CA CYS A 64 4.50 3.85 -1.34
C CYS A 64 4.92 4.87 -0.27
N SER A 65 5.22 4.41 0.94
CA SER A 65 5.79 5.22 2.03
C SER A 65 7.25 5.66 1.81
N GLY A 66 7.90 5.19 0.74
CA GLY A 66 9.32 5.46 0.43
C GLY A 66 10.30 4.54 1.16
N VAL A 67 9.80 3.68 2.06
CA VAL A 67 10.63 2.66 2.73
C VAL A 67 11.04 1.59 1.73
N VAL A 68 12.33 1.25 1.76
CA VAL A 68 12.93 0.20 0.93
C VAL A 68 13.10 -1.05 1.78
N VAL A 69 12.56 -2.16 1.30
CA VAL A 69 12.59 -3.45 1.99
C VAL A 69 13.20 -4.50 1.06
N HIS A 70 14.05 -5.38 1.56
CA HIS A 70 14.57 -6.48 0.76
C HIS A 70 13.47 -7.53 0.51
N LYS A 71 13.45 -8.18 -0.66
CA LYS A 71 12.48 -9.23 -0.99
C LYS A 71 12.41 -10.35 0.06
N VAL A 72 13.55 -10.70 0.67
CA VAL A 72 13.60 -11.71 1.75
C VAL A 72 12.84 -11.24 3.00
N GLN A 73 12.98 -9.96 3.39
CA GLN A 73 12.22 -9.40 4.51
C GLN A 73 10.72 -9.38 4.20
N MET A 74 10.35 -9.05 2.95
CA MET A 74 8.97 -9.11 2.49
C MET A 74 8.42 -10.55 2.51
N ASN A 75 9.17 -11.53 2.03
CA ASN A 75 8.77 -12.94 2.08
C ASN A 75 8.64 -13.44 3.52
N TYR A 76 9.51 -13.01 4.44
CA TYR A 76 9.40 -13.37 5.85
C TYR A 76 8.21 -12.70 6.57
N LEU A 77 7.71 -11.58 6.05
CA LEU A 77 6.54 -10.89 6.58
C LEU A 77 5.22 -11.40 5.98
N LEU A 78 5.23 -11.75 4.70
CA LEU A 78 4.03 -12.10 3.92
C LEU A 78 3.87 -13.61 3.69
N GLY A 79 4.97 -14.37 3.75
CA GLY A 79 4.95 -15.82 3.64
C GLY A 79 4.89 -16.45 5.03
N ASP A 80 3.99 -17.42 5.18
CA ASP A 80 4.15 -18.50 6.16
C ASP A 80 5.43 -19.31 5.87
#